data_AF-A0A9P9CD82-F1
#
_entry.id   AF-A0A9P9CD82-F1
#
_cell.length_a   1.000
_cell.length_b   1.000
_cell.length_c   1.000
_cell.angle_alpha   90.00
_cell.angle_beta   90.00
_cell.angle_gamma   90.00
#
_symmetry.space_group_name_H-M   'P 1'
#
loop_
_entity.id
_entity.type
_entity.pdbx_description
1 polymer ?
#
loop_
_entity_poly.entity_id
_entity_poly.type
_entity_poly.pdbx_seq_one_letter_code
_entity_poly.pdbx_strand_id
1 'polypeptide(L)'
;MPEILSATLPLSLLFCCSSSRTRRMSTPADEKAEKIVPAVEEDDEVDEDDVAVDGADGAAKKKKKKKKGKKKTGAGGPAVQQSDPPRIGLTKLYPNGVFPEGEIVEYKDDTTARITSEEKRHLEKLAQEDASENYQNIRRAAEVHRQVRQYAQRSIKPGMTMTSIANLIEDTTRALVEENGLESGIGFPTGLSRNSCAAHYTPNAGDTIVLQAEDVLKVDIGVQVRGRICDSAFTMNFEPTYNELLTAVKAATNTGVRVAGIDARLGEIGAAIQETMESYEVVVGTNTYPVKSIANLSGHSIIPYSIHGHKSVPIIATEDQTKMEEGEYFAIETFGSTGRGRVVEQGECSHYAKRRDAPHVPLRLTSAKSLLRTIDKNFGTIPFCRRYLDRLGESKYLLALNNLVNQGILEDYPPLYDVAGSQTAQFEHTILLRPTCKEVVSRGTDY
;
A
#
# COMPACT_ATOMS: atom_id res chain seq x y z
N MET A 1 -33.39 51.19 -13.97
CA MET A 1 -32.37 51.50 -12.92
C MET A 1 -33.07 51.49 -11.56
N PRO A 2 -32.36 51.18 -10.47
CA PRO A 2 -32.86 50.14 -9.56
C PRO A 2 -33.31 50.64 -8.18
N GLU A 3 -34.12 49.81 -7.52
CA GLU A 3 -34.16 49.73 -6.06
C GLU A 3 -33.55 48.40 -5.61
N ILE A 4 -32.99 48.38 -4.40
CA ILE A 4 -32.15 47.30 -3.88
C ILE A 4 -32.84 46.66 -2.69
N LEU A 5 -33.12 45.35 -2.78
CA LEU A 5 -33.54 44.53 -1.64
C LEU A 5 -32.58 43.37 -1.46
N SER A 6 -31.87 43.38 -0.33
CA SER A 6 -30.94 42.32 0.06
C SER A 6 -31.72 41.13 0.60
N ALA A 7 -31.45 39.94 0.04
CA ALA A 7 -31.98 38.66 0.53
C ALA A 7 -30.81 37.73 0.86
N THR A 8 -30.53 37.55 2.15
CA THR A 8 -29.47 36.64 2.62
C THR A 8 -29.93 35.18 2.56
N LEU A 9 -29.33 34.39 1.66
CA LEU A 9 -29.45 32.93 1.66
C LEU A 9 -28.37 32.30 2.57
N PRO A 10 -28.67 31.20 3.28
CA PRO A 10 -27.69 30.52 4.13
C PRO A 10 -26.67 29.75 3.29
N LEU A 11 -25.39 29.92 3.62
CA LEU A 11 -24.27 29.24 2.96
C LEU A 11 -23.95 27.92 3.69
N SER A 12 -24.29 26.78 3.10
CA SER A 12 -24.08 25.46 3.73
C SER A 12 -23.75 24.35 2.73
N LEU A 13 -22.56 24.38 2.12
CA LEU A 13 -21.98 23.26 1.37
C LEU A 13 -20.49 23.52 1.02
N LEU A 14 -19.57 23.11 1.91
CA LEU A 14 -18.12 22.94 1.69
C LEU A 14 -17.50 22.29 2.94
N PHE A 15 -16.28 21.75 2.81
CA PHE A 15 -15.60 20.82 3.74
C PHE A 15 -16.25 19.43 3.90
N CYS A 16 -15.59 18.44 3.28
CA CYS A 16 -15.69 17.02 3.65
C CYS A 16 -14.34 16.32 3.47
N CYS A 17 -13.29 16.90 4.08
CA CYS A 17 -12.07 16.22 4.49
C CYS A 17 -11.34 17.11 5.52
N SER A 18 -10.51 16.52 6.39
CA SER A 18 -9.93 17.10 7.62
C SER A 18 -10.97 17.53 8.69
N SER A 19 -10.80 17.05 9.93
CA SER A 19 -11.65 17.44 11.08
C SER A 19 -10.88 17.55 12.42
N SER A 20 -9.61 17.96 12.36
CA SER A 20 -8.78 18.26 13.54
C SER A 20 -9.07 19.67 14.10
N ARG A 21 -9.96 19.75 15.09
CA ARG A 21 -10.25 21.02 15.80
C ARG A 21 -9.07 21.48 16.66
N THR A 22 -8.26 22.39 16.13
CA THR A 22 -7.25 23.11 16.93
C THR A 22 -7.92 24.00 17.98
N ARG A 23 -7.52 23.87 19.24
CA ARG A 23 -7.91 24.77 20.34
C ARG A 23 -6.64 25.26 21.04
N ARG A 24 -6.62 26.54 21.44
CA ARG A 24 -5.41 27.23 21.93
C ARG A 24 -4.83 26.56 23.17
N MET A 25 -3.50 26.53 23.25
CA MET A 25 -2.73 26.07 24.41
C MET A 25 -2.90 26.97 25.63
N SER A 26 -2.79 26.37 26.82
CA SER A 26 -2.46 27.04 28.08
C SER A 26 -1.69 26.06 28.98
N THR A 27 -0.45 26.40 29.31
CA THR A 27 0.36 25.79 30.39
C THR A 27 -0.01 26.45 31.74
N PRO A 28 0.55 26.06 32.92
CA PRO A 28 1.54 25.01 33.20
C PRO A 28 1.16 24.03 34.35
N ALA A 29 1.98 23.00 34.58
CA ALA A 29 2.53 22.60 35.89
C ALA A 29 3.39 21.33 35.77
N ASP A 30 4.43 21.19 36.60
CA ASP A 30 5.27 19.99 36.72
C ASP A 30 4.59 18.87 37.52
N GLU A 31 4.83 17.61 37.14
CA GLU A 31 4.98 16.54 38.14
C GLU A 31 5.90 15.41 37.65
N LYS A 32 6.27 14.50 38.57
CA LYS A 32 7.54 13.74 38.51
C LYS A 32 7.44 12.43 37.75
N ALA A 33 8.55 12.03 37.13
CA ALA A 33 8.75 10.69 36.61
C ALA A 33 9.30 9.74 37.69
N GLU A 34 8.66 8.59 37.89
CA GLU A 34 9.21 7.45 38.63
C GLU A 34 9.63 6.34 37.66
N LYS A 35 10.72 5.64 38.01
CA LYS A 35 11.25 4.51 37.23
C LYS A 35 10.73 3.21 37.83
N ILE A 36 10.17 2.34 36.99
CA ILE A 36 9.91 0.94 37.35
C ILE A 36 11.03 0.08 36.74
N VAL A 37 11.64 -0.75 37.58
CA VAL A 37 12.72 -1.68 37.20
C VAL A 37 12.10 -3.09 37.09
N PRO A 38 12.39 -3.88 36.04
CA PRO A 38 12.04 -5.29 36.06
C PRO A 38 12.90 -6.03 37.09
N ALA A 39 12.28 -6.92 37.87
CA ALA A 39 13.03 -7.86 38.70
C ALA A 39 13.62 -8.98 37.82
N VAL A 40 14.75 -9.52 38.27
CA VAL A 40 15.37 -10.73 37.73
C VAL A 40 15.27 -11.79 38.82
N GLU A 41 14.85 -13.00 38.47
CA GLU A 41 14.97 -14.17 39.33
C GLU A 41 15.97 -15.13 38.64
N GLU A 42 17.07 -15.39 39.33
CA GLU A 42 18.09 -16.38 38.99
C GLU A 42 17.82 -17.63 39.84
N ASP A 43 17.92 -18.82 39.24
CA ASP A 43 18.03 -20.09 39.95
C ASP A 43 19.21 -20.85 39.31
N ASP A 44 20.33 -20.93 40.04
CA ASP A 44 21.45 -21.82 39.74
C ASP A 44 21.23 -23.19 40.40
N GLU A 45 21.75 -24.28 39.81
CA GLU A 45 22.74 -25.14 40.48
C GLU A 45 23.30 -26.27 39.56
N VAL A 46 24.53 -26.63 39.92
CA VAL A 46 25.54 -27.64 39.48
C VAL A 46 25.03 -29.11 39.39
N ASP A 47 25.77 -30.16 38.93
CA ASP A 47 27.21 -30.54 38.84
C ASP A 47 27.59 -31.05 37.40
N GLU A 48 28.83 -31.03 36.85
CA GLU A 48 30.12 -31.76 37.11
C GLU A 48 30.07 -33.32 37.00
N ASP A 49 30.90 -34.07 36.23
CA ASP A 49 31.89 -33.76 35.14
C ASP A 49 31.73 -34.64 33.85
N ASP A 50 32.54 -35.61 33.35
CA ASP A 50 33.74 -36.42 33.76
C ASP A 50 34.56 -36.86 32.49
N VAL A 51 35.70 -37.58 32.62
CA VAL A 51 36.88 -37.58 31.69
C VAL A 51 37.30 -38.97 31.09
N ALA A 52 38.12 -38.95 30.02
CA ALA A 52 38.96 -40.02 29.37
C ALA A 52 38.33 -40.93 28.27
N VAL A 53 38.87 -41.35 27.09
CA VAL A 53 40.19 -41.73 26.44
C VAL A 53 40.90 -43.03 26.91
N ASP A 54 41.45 -43.94 26.09
CA ASP A 54 41.61 -44.14 24.59
C ASP A 54 41.64 -45.68 24.26
N GLY A 55 42.02 -46.31 23.12
CA GLY A 55 42.60 -45.87 21.83
C GLY A 55 43.09 -47.03 20.90
N ALA A 56 43.38 -46.71 19.62
CA ALA A 56 44.08 -47.51 18.56
C ALA A 56 43.44 -48.85 18.06
N ASP A 57 43.63 -49.34 16.81
CA ASP A 57 44.40 -48.95 15.58
C ASP A 57 43.49 -49.19 14.31
N GLY A 58 43.88 -49.34 13.02
CA GLY A 58 45.18 -49.53 12.38
C GLY A 58 45.24 -49.78 10.85
N ALA A 59 46.16 -50.65 10.43
CA ALA A 59 46.62 -50.83 9.03
C ALA A 59 45.70 -51.70 8.13
N ALA A 60 45.63 -51.55 6.80
CA ALA A 60 46.75 -51.49 5.84
C ALA A 60 46.46 -50.78 4.49
N LYS A 61 47.51 -50.62 3.65
CA LYS A 61 47.53 -49.75 2.44
C LYS A 61 47.47 -50.51 1.11
N LYS A 62 46.84 -49.90 0.08
CA LYS A 62 47.33 -49.97 -1.32
C LYS A 62 46.94 -48.71 -2.12
N LYS A 63 47.93 -47.97 -2.63
CA LYS A 63 47.72 -46.75 -3.45
C LYS A 63 47.58 -47.08 -4.94
N LYS A 64 46.69 -46.39 -5.66
CA LYS A 64 46.77 -46.23 -7.12
C LYS A 64 46.58 -44.75 -7.48
N LYS A 65 47.51 -44.18 -8.25
CA LYS A 65 47.67 -42.74 -8.48
C LYS A 65 46.94 -42.34 -9.77
N LYS A 66 45.95 -41.43 -9.72
CA LYS A 66 45.30 -40.83 -10.91
C LYS A 66 45.46 -39.30 -10.89
N LYS A 67 45.53 -38.66 -12.06
CA LYS A 67 45.96 -37.25 -12.22
C LYS A 67 44.98 -36.25 -11.61
N LYS A 68 45.50 -35.10 -11.14
CA LYS A 68 44.69 -33.91 -10.77
C LYS A 68 43.87 -33.44 -11.99
N GLY A 69 42.55 -33.33 -11.84
CA GLY A 69 41.74 -32.41 -12.65
C GLY A 69 41.66 -31.05 -11.97
N LYS A 70 41.59 -29.95 -12.73
CA LYS A 70 41.28 -28.62 -12.15
C LYS A 70 39.84 -28.68 -11.59
N LYS A 71 39.69 -28.52 -10.28
CA LYS A 71 38.37 -28.30 -9.65
C LYS A 71 37.92 -26.90 -10.06
N LYS A 72 37.01 -26.79 -11.04
CA LYS A 72 36.34 -25.51 -11.34
C LYS A 72 35.56 -25.08 -10.10
N THR A 73 35.78 -23.86 -9.63
CA THR A 73 34.94 -23.19 -8.64
C THR A 73 33.65 -22.74 -9.30
N GLY A 74 32.74 -23.68 -9.54
CA GLY A 74 31.39 -23.41 -10.02
C GLY A 74 30.49 -23.06 -8.84
N ALA A 75 30.42 -21.78 -8.48
CA ALA A 75 29.24 -21.26 -7.80
C ALA A 75 28.12 -21.12 -8.85
N GLY A 76 26.94 -21.65 -8.57
CA GLY A 76 25.85 -21.75 -9.54
C GLY A 76 25.18 -23.12 -9.52
N GLY A 77 24.34 -23.36 -8.51
CA GLY A 77 23.18 -24.22 -8.73
C GLY A 77 22.19 -23.52 -9.69
N PRO A 78 21.16 -24.22 -10.21
CA PRO A 78 20.11 -23.55 -10.96
C PRO A 78 19.46 -22.46 -10.07
N ALA A 79 19.27 -21.27 -10.63
CA ALA A 79 18.53 -20.21 -9.94
C ALA A 79 17.10 -20.72 -9.66
N VAL A 80 16.62 -20.52 -8.43
CA VAL A 80 15.24 -20.87 -8.07
C VAL A 80 14.32 -19.97 -8.90
N GLN A 81 13.45 -20.57 -9.70
CA GLN A 81 12.43 -19.86 -10.46
C GLN A 81 11.11 -19.88 -9.68
N GLN A 82 10.28 -18.85 -9.86
CA GLN A 82 8.93 -18.81 -9.32
C GLN A 82 8.07 -19.93 -9.94
N SER A 83 7.13 -20.48 -9.17
CA SER A 83 6.19 -21.51 -9.64
C SER A 83 5.03 -20.91 -10.44
N ASP A 84 4.26 -21.75 -11.13
CA ASP A 84 2.95 -21.38 -11.67
C ASP A 84 1.86 -22.32 -11.10
N PRO A 85 0.92 -21.84 -10.27
CA PRO A 85 0.80 -20.46 -9.79
C PRO A 85 1.97 -20.04 -8.86
N PRO A 86 2.27 -18.73 -8.72
CA PRO A 86 3.34 -18.24 -7.84
C PRO A 86 3.10 -18.59 -6.38
N ARG A 87 3.97 -19.39 -5.78
CA ARG A 87 3.86 -19.86 -4.38
C ARG A 87 5.21 -19.96 -3.65
N ILE A 88 6.33 -19.63 -4.31
CA ILE A 88 7.66 -19.63 -3.70
C ILE A 88 7.92 -18.26 -3.08
N GLY A 89 7.91 -18.22 -1.75
CA GLY A 89 8.17 -17.02 -0.95
C GLY A 89 9.46 -16.30 -1.32
N LEU A 90 9.41 -14.97 -1.37
CA LEU A 90 10.40 -14.15 -2.08
C LEU A 90 11.81 -14.24 -1.50
N THR A 91 11.96 -14.48 -0.19
CA THR A 91 13.30 -14.68 0.43
C THR A 91 14.04 -15.89 -0.11
N LYS A 92 13.33 -16.88 -0.66
CA LYS A 92 13.92 -18.09 -1.28
C LYS A 92 14.42 -17.83 -2.71
N LEU A 93 13.92 -16.78 -3.36
CA LEU A 93 14.40 -16.29 -4.65
C LEU A 93 15.59 -15.33 -4.47
N TYR A 94 15.58 -14.54 -3.38
CA TYR A 94 16.62 -13.57 -3.02
C TYR A 94 17.26 -13.90 -1.65
N PRO A 95 18.02 -15.00 -1.53
CA PRO A 95 18.55 -15.51 -0.26
C PRO A 95 19.67 -14.65 0.35
N ASN A 96 20.10 -13.59 -0.33
CA ASN A 96 21.00 -12.57 0.19
C ASN A 96 20.26 -11.38 0.85
N GLY A 97 18.93 -11.35 0.83
CA GLY A 97 18.13 -10.23 1.36
C GLY A 97 18.18 -8.96 0.51
N VAL A 98 18.70 -9.01 -0.72
CA VAL A 98 18.77 -7.87 -1.65
C VAL A 98 17.74 -8.08 -2.76
N PHE A 99 16.65 -7.32 -2.69
CA PHE A 99 15.55 -7.37 -3.64
C PHE A 99 15.75 -6.35 -4.78
N PRO A 100 15.07 -6.52 -5.93
CA PRO A 100 15.22 -5.61 -7.08
C PRO A 100 14.86 -4.17 -6.73
N GLU A 101 15.66 -3.22 -7.22
CA GLU A 101 15.31 -1.79 -7.18
C GLU A 101 14.14 -1.48 -8.12
N GLY A 102 13.43 -0.38 -7.86
CA GLY A 102 12.47 0.18 -8.81
C GLY A 102 13.11 0.90 -9.99
N GLU A 103 12.29 1.65 -10.73
CA GLU A 103 12.81 2.63 -11.69
C GLU A 103 13.48 3.79 -10.93
N ILE A 104 14.78 3.97 -11.15
CA ILE A 104 15.56 5.07 -10.58
C ILE A 104 15.48 6.28 -11.51
N VAL A 105 15.03 7.40 -10.96
CA VAL A 105 14.83 8.68 -11.68
C VAL A 105 15.62 9.78 -10.96
N GLU A 106 16.44 10.51 -11.70
CA GLU A 106 17.16 11.67 -11.15
C GLU A 106 16.18 12.83 -10.88
N TYR A 107 16.45 13.64 -9.85
CA TYR A 107 15.63 14.83 -9.57
C TYR A 107 15.84 15.90 -10.62
N LYS A 108 14.74 16.50 -11.09
CA LYS A 108 14.79 17.60 -12.06
C LYS A 108 15.61 18.77 -11.48
N ASP A 109 16.48 19.33 -12.31
CA ASP A 109 17.33 20.52 -12.05
C ASP A 109 18.38 20.42 -10.90
N ASP A 110 18.50 19.30 -10.17
CA ASP A 110 19.44 19.10 -9.03
C ASP A 110 20.23 17.77 -9.11
N THR A 111 20.49 17.28 -10.33
CA THR A 111 20.94 15.90 -10.60
C THR A 111 22.33 15.57 -10.03
N THR A 112 23.39 16.16 -10.58
CA THR A 112 24.77 15.75 -10.29
C THR A 112 25.18 16.06 -8.84
N ALA A 113 24.65 17.13 -8.26
CA ALA A 113 24.97 17.55 -6.89
C ALA A 113 24.51 16.52 -5.86
N ARG A 114 23.25 16.06 -5.94
CA ARG A 114 22.71 15.04 -5.01
C ARG A 114 23.38 13.69 -5.14
N ILE A 115 23.65 13.23 -6.36
CA ILE A 115 24.29 11.94 -6.63
C ILE A 115 25.75 11.91 -6.14
N THR A 116 26.49 13.02 -6.32
CA THR A 116 27.92 13.09 -5.95
C THR A 116 28.18 13.59 -4.53
N SER A 117 27.22 14.25 -3.87
CA SER A 117 27.35 14.71 -2.48
C SER A 117 27.74 13.58 -1.53
N GLU A 118 28.77 13.81 -0.70
CA GLU A 118 29.16 12.87 0.36
C GLU A 118 28.13 12.83 1.49
N GLU A 119 27.51 13.98 1.79
CA GLU A 119 26.42 14.10 2.78
C GLU A 119 25.21 13.25 2.37
N LYS A 120 24.71 13.40 1.13
CA LYS A 120 23.51 12.67 0.67
C LYS A 120 23.77 11.17 0.56
N ARG A 121 24.97 10.76 0.15
CA ARG A 121 25.40 9.35 0.18
C ARG A 121 25.59 8.81 1.61
N HIS A 122 25.98 9.66 2.57
CA HIS A 122 26.04 9.27 3.98
C HIS A 122 24.65 9.11 4.60
N LEU A 123 23.74 10.05 4.37
CA LEU A 123 22.33 9.97 4.81
C LEU A 123 21.66 8.71 4.26
N GLU A 124 21.85 8.40 2.98
CA GLU A 124 21.30 7.18 2.38
C GLU A 124 21.91 5.89 2.96
N LYS A 125 23.19 5.92 3.38
CA LYS A 125 23.81 4.81 4.13
C LYS A 125 23.18 4.64 5.52
N LEU A 126 22.89 5.72 6.24
CA LEU A 126 22.22 5.66 7.55
C LEU A 126 20.80 5.07 7.44
N ALA A 127 20.02 5.49 6.43
CA ALA A 127 18.70 4.93 6.16
C ALA A 127 18.73 3.43 5.77
N GLN A 128 19.85 2.93 5.24
CA GLN A 128 20.06 1.48 5.01
C GLN A 128 20.52 0.73 6.27
N GLU A 129 21.09 1.42 7.26
CA GLU A 129 21.53 0.82 8.54
C GLU A 129 20.38 0.75 9.57
N ASP A 130 19.38 1.63 9.49
CA ASP A 130 18.15 1.53 10.28
C ASP A 130 17.20 0.45 9.72
N ALA A 131 16.84 -0.54 10.55
CA ALA A 131 16.03 -1.69 10.16
C ALA A 131 14.57 -1.36 9.77
N SER A 132 14.07 -0.18 10.14
CA SER A 132 12.75 0.34 9.82
C SER A 132 12.74 1.24 8.57
N GLU A 133 13.87 1.87 8.25
CA GLU A 133 14.05 2.74 7.07
C GLU A 133 14.57 1.98 5.86
N ASN A 134 15.31 0.89 6.09
CA ASN A 134 16.01 0.11 5.06
C ASN A 134 15.12 -0.23 3.85
N TYR A 135 15.57 0.19 2.66
CA TYR A 135 14.76 0.12 1.43
C TYR A 135 14.48 -1.32 0.96
N GLN A 136 15.19 -2.33 1.48
CA GLN A 136 14.89 -3.74 1.20
C GLN A 136 13.51 -4.15 1.71
N ASN A 137 12.99 -3.52 2.79
CA ASN A 137 11.62 -3.75 3.25
C ASN A 137 10.61 -3.43 2.14
N ILE A 138 10.68 -2.21 1.59
CA ILE A 138 9.75 -1.76 0.55
C ILE A 138 10.01 -2.45 -0.80
N ARG A 139 11.26 -2.72 -1.16
CA ARG A 139 11.59 -3.48 -2.39
C ARG A 139 11.08 -4.93 -2.33
N ARG A 140 11.12 -5.58 -1.15
CA ARG A 140 10.50 -6.90 -0.94
C ARG A 140 8.99 -6.83 -1.17
N ALA A 141 8.30 -5.83 -0.63
CA ALA A 141 6.87 -5.64 -0.83
C ALA A 141 6.52 -5.35 -2.31
N ALA A 142 7.28 -4.48 -2.98
CA ALA A 142 7.06 -4.12 -4.38
C ALA A 142 7.38 -5.25 -5.38
N GLU A 143 8.37 -6.10 -5.09
CA GLU A 143 8.66 -7.27 -5.92
C GLU A 143 7.59 -8.37 -5.76
N VAL A 144 7.06 -8.56 -4.55
CA VAL A 144 5.84 -9.38 -4.37
C VAL A 144 4.68 -8.79 -5.16
N HIS A 145 4.45 -7.48 -5.08
CA HIS A 145 3.40 -6.78 -5.81
C HIS A 145 3.48 -7.03 -7.32
N ARG A 146 4.66 -6.88 -7.92
CA ARG A 146 4.93 -7.22 -9.34
C ARG A 146 4.54 -8.67 -9.67
N GLN A 147 4.99 -9.65 -8.89
CA GLN A 147 4.69 -11.06 -9.18
C GLN A 147 3.22 -11.41 -8.97
N VAL A 148 2.56 -10.82 -7.96
CA VAL A 148 1.12 -10.98 -7.70
C VAL A 148 0.29 -10.37 -8.83
N ARG A 149 0.59 -9.14 -9.27
CA ARG A 149 -0.22 -8.45 -10.26
C ARG A 149 -0.06 -9.02 -11.68
N GLN A 150 1.14 -9.47 -12.04
CA GLN A 150 1.36 -10.19 -13.30
C GLN A 150 0.57 -11.51 -13.35
N TYR A 151 0.43 -12.19 -12.20
CA TYR A 151 -0.45 -13.35 -12.07
C TYR A 151 -1.93 -12.96 -12.14
N ALA A 152 -2.34 -11.88 -11.46
CA ALA A 152 -3.71 -11.36 -11.49
C ALA A 152 -4.14 -10.96 -12.92
N GLN A 153 -3.32 -10.16 -13.64
CA GLN A 153 -3.58 -9.73 -15.03
C GLN A 153 -3.82 -10.92 -15.97
N ARG A 154 -3.01 -11.98 -15.87
CA ARG A 154 -3.20 -13.17 -16.73
C ARG A 154 -4.36 -14.05 -16.29
N SER A 155 -4.65 -14.17 -14.99
CA SER A 155 -5.66 -15.10 -14.46
C SER A 155 -7.07 -14.52 -14.30
N ILE A 156 -7.24 -13.22 -14.05
CA ILE A 156 -8.58 -12.60 -13.93
C ILE A 156 -9.30 -12.62 -15.28
N LYS A 157 -10.54 -13.12 -15.30
CA LYS A 157 -11.40 -13.19 -16.49
C LYS A 157 -12.88 -12.95 -16.12
N PRO A 158 -13.70 -12.45 -17.05
CA PRO A 158 -15.16 -12.47 -16.91
C PRO A 158 -15.68 -13.87 -16.56
N GLY A 159 -16.78 -13.92 -15.81
CA GLY A 159 -17.34 -15.15 -15.22
C GLY A 159 -16.78 -15.50 -13.83
N MET A 160 -15.69 -14.88 -13.37
CA MET A 160 -15.21 -15.03 -11.99
C MET A 160 -16.05 -14.21 -11.00
N THR A 161 -16.29 -14.75 -9.79
CA THR A 161 -16.85 -13.95 -8.68
C THR A 161 -15.80 -13.02 -8.10
N MET A 162 -16.21 -11.87 -7.57
CA MET A 162 -15.25 -10.93 -6.94
C MET A 162 -14.51 -11.60 -5.78
N THR A 163 -15.19 -12.48 -5.03
CA THR A 163 -14.59 -13.27 -3.94
C THR A 163 -13.49 -14.22 -4.42
N SER A 164 -13.61 -14.83 -5.60
CA SER A 164 -12.53 -15.69 -6.13
C SER A 164 -11.35 -14.89 -6.66
N ILE A 165 -11.59 -13.70 -7.22
CA ILE A 165 -10.53 -12.75 -7.62
C ILE A 165 -9.77 -12.24 -6.39
N ALA A 166 -10.48 -11.82 -5.34
CA ALA A 166 -9.87 -11.36 -4.10
C ALA A 166 -8.98 -12.43 -3.47
N ASN A 167 -9.51 -13.65 -3.29
CA ASN A 167 -8.74 -14.75 -2.72
C ASN A 167 -7.54 -15.15 -3.60
N LEU A 168 -7.67 -15.12 -4.93
CA LEU A 168 -6.58 -15.40 -5.87
C LEU A 168 -5.40 -14.43 -5.69
N ILE A 169 -5.68 -13.13 -5.56
CA ILE A 169 -4.67 -12.11 -5.31
C ILE A 169 -4.06 -12.31 -3.92
N GLU A 170 -4.91 -12.38 -2.90
CA GLU A 170 -4.46 -12.40 -1.50
C GLU A 170 -3.66 -13.65 -1.13
N ASP A 171 -4.09 -14.84 -1.53
CA ASP A 171 -3.36 -16.09 -1.22
C ASP A 171 -2.04 -16.17 -1.97
N THR A 172 -1.94 -15.50 -3.12
CA THR A 172 -0.66 -15.29 -3.82
C THR A 172 0.20 -14.30 -3.03
N THR A 173 -0.34 -13.15 -2.60
CA THR A 173 0.38 -12.18 -1.76
C THR A 173 0.92 -12.83 -0.48
N ARG A 174 0.07 -13.55 0.27
CA ARG A 174 0.44 -14.25 1.52
C ARG A 174 1.56 -15.26 1.31
N ALA A 175 1.52 -16.02 0.22
CA ALA A 175 2.55 -17.01 -0.12
C ALA A 175 3.89 -16.36 -0.55
N LEU A 176 3.84 -15.25 -1.31
CA LEU A 176 5.04 -14.59 -1.82
C LEU A 176 5.70 -13.65 -0.80
N VAL A 177 4.91 -12.89 -0.02
CA VAL A 177 5.41 -12.02 1.07
C VAL A 177 5.77 -12.80 2.33
N GLU A 178 5.35 -14.06 2.42
CA GLU A 178 5.53 -14.95 3.57
C GLU A 178 4.86 -14.32 4.81
N GLU A 179 3.52 -14.41 4.82
CA GLU A 179 2.63 -13.83 5.86
C GLU A 179 3.08 -14.23 7.28
N ASN A 180 3.45 -13.24 8.09
CA ASN A 180 4.02 -13.42 9.43
C ASN A 180 3.56 -12.29 10.37
N GLY A 181 2.28 -12.32 10.75
CA GLY A 181 1.67 -11.30 11.62
C GLY A 181 1.86 -9.88 11.07
N LEU A 182 2.47 -9.00 11.88
CA LEU A 182 2.76 -7.62 11.48
C LEU A 182 4.13 -7.44 10.80
N GLU A 183 5.01 -8.45 10.78
CA GLU A 183 6.34 -8.34 10.13
C GLU A 183 6.26 -8.40 8.59
N SER A 184 5.36 -9.20 8.04
CA SER A 184 5.05 -9.19 6.60
C SER A 184 3.66 -9.72 6.30
N GLY A 185 2.98 -9.14 5.29
CA GLY A 185 1.62 -9.52 4.95
C GLY A 185 0.98 -8.64 3.87
N ILE A 186 -0.35 -8.63 3.86
CA ILE A 186 -1.16 -7.71 3.06
C ILE A 186 -1.12 -6.32 3.72
N GLY A 187 -1.00 -5.27 2.90
CA GLY A 187 -0.90 -3.87 3.36
C GLY A 187 -2.24 -3.15 3.53
N PHE A 188 -3.26 -3.58 2.80
CA PHE A 188 -4.67 -3.22 2.96
C PHE A 188 -5.51 -4.18 2.09
N PRO A 189 -6.84 -4.27 2.29
CA PRO A 189 -7.65 -5.26 1.59
C PRO A 189 -7.75 -5.00 0.08
N THR A 190 -7.54 -6.05 -0.72
CA THR A 190 -7.57 -6.00 -2.19
C THR A 190 -8.80 -5.26 -2.71
N GLY A 191 -8.59 -4.07 -3.26
CA GLY A 191 -9.62 -3.27 -3.91
C GLY A 191 -9.94 -3.85 -5.29
N LEU A 192 -11.22 -4.02 -5.58
CA LEU A 192 -11.75 -4.61 -6.81
C LEU A 192 -12.90 -3.79 -7.39
N SER A 193 -12.82 -2.46 -7.20
CA SER A 193 -13.85 -1.50 -7.55
C SER A 193 -14.17 -1.54 -9.04
N ARG A 194 -15.47 -1.57 -9.38
CA ARG A 194 -15.93 -1.66 -10.78
C ARG A 194 -16.74 -0.45 -11.23
N ASN A 195 -16.56 -0.08 -12.49
CA ASN A 195 -17.38 0.87 -13.21
C ASN A 195 -17.42 2.25 -12.53
N SER A 196 -18.60 2.74 -12.13
CA SER A 196 -18.74 4.01 -11.40
C SER A 196 -18.16 3.97 -9.99
N CYS A 197 -17.91 2.79 -9.40
CA CYS A 197 -17.12 2.66 -8.17
C CYS A 197 -15.63 2.84 -8.50
N ALA A 198 -15.01 3.86 -7.92
CA ALA A 198 -13.59 4.17 -8.08
C ALA A 198 -12.73 3.36 -7.09
N ALA A 199 -13.01 3.46 -5.79
CA ALA A 199 -12.17 2.94 -4.70
C ALA A 199 -12.99 2.25 -3.60
N HIS A 200 -12.28 1.57 -2.68
CA HIS A 200 -12.79 0.96 -1.43
C HIS A 200 -13.89 -0.12 -1.55
N TYR A 201 -14.14 -0.72 -2.72
CA TYR A 201 -14.93 -1.95 -2.79
C TYR A 201 -14.04 -3.20 -2.73
N THR A 202 -14.28 -4.07 -1.75
CA THR A 202 -13.86 -5.48 -1.76
C THR A 202 -15.06 -6.33 -1.32
N PRO A 203 -15.27 -7.55 -1.86
CA PRO A 203 -16.44 -8.35 -1.51
C PRO A 203 -16.49 -8.70 -0.01
N ASN A 204 -17.70 -8.70 0.55
CA ASN A 204 -18.00 -9.25 1.87
C ASN A 204 -18.41 -10.73 1.76
N ALA A 205 -18.52 -11.44 2.90
CA ALA A 205 -19.05 -12.80 2.92
C ALA A 205 -20.50 -12.83 2.38
N GLY A 206 -20.75 -13.68 1.38
CA GLY A 206 -22.05 -13.76 0.70
C GLY A 206 -22.19 -12.88 -0.54
N ASP A 207 -21.17 -12.10 -0.92
CA ASP A 207 -21.17 -11.33 -2.16
C ASP A 207 -21.27 -12.26 -3.40
N THR A 208 -22.30 -12.03 -4.23
CA THR A 208 -22.61 -12.80 -5.44
C THR A 208 -22.20 -12.11 -6.74
N ILE A 209 -21.49 -10.99 -6.68
CA ILE A 209 -21.11 -10.19 -7.85
C ILE A 209 -20.09 -10.97 -8.70
N VAL A 210 -20.39 -11.06 -10.01
CA VAL A 210 -19.57 -11.71 -11.03
C VAL A 210 -18.99 -10.65 -11.96
N LEU A 211 -17.72 -10.81 -12.36
CA LEU A 211 -17.06 -9.97 -13.36
C LEU A 211 -17.64 -10.23 -14.75
N GLN A 212 -18.09 -9.18 -15.44
CA GLN A 212 -18.59 -9.21 -16.81
C GLN A 212 -17.49 -8.72 -17.78
N ALA A 213 -17.74 -8.76 -19.09
CA ALA A 213 -16.76 -8.34 -20.09
C ALA A 213 -16.68 -6.80 -20.21
N GLU A 214 -17.83 -6.15 -20.04
CA GLU A 214 -18.05 -4.71 -20.06
C GLU A 214 -17.60 -3.97 -18.77
N ASP A 215 -17.19 -4.69 -17.72
CA ASP A 215 -16.73 -4.07 -16.47
C ASP A 215 -15.35 -3.40 -16.63
N VAL A 216 -15.23 -2.17 -16.12
CA VAL A 216 -13.96 -1.47 -15.90
C VAL A 216 -13.52 -1.66 -14.44
N LEU A 217 -12.69 -2.67 -14.23
CA LEU A 217 -12.23 -3.15 -12.94
C LEU A 217 -10.92 -2.47 -12.52
N LYS A 218 -10.92 -1.74 -11.41
CA LYS A 218 -9.68 -1.39 -10.70
C LYS A 218 -9.24 -2.61 -9.89
N VAL A 219 -7.96 -2.94 -9.96
CA VAL A 219 -7.31 -3.97 -9.14
C VAL A 219 -6.22 -3.29 -8.33
N ASP A 220 -6.45 -3.24 -7.04
CA ASP A 220 -5.72 -2.41 -6.08
C ASP A 220 -5.21 -3.31 -4.93
N ILE A 221 -3.91 -3.26 -4.64
CA ILE A 221 -3.21 -4.32 -3.90
C ILE A 221 -2.14 -3.75 -2.96
N GLY A 222 -2.43 -3.73 -1.67
CA GLY A 222 -1.43 -3.42 -0.65
C GLY A 222 -0.56 -4.63 -0.29
N VAL A 223 0.76 -4.45 -0.27
CA VAL A 223 1.72 -5.45 0.27
C VAL A 223 2.61 -4.79 1.30
N GLN A 224 2.84 -5.40 2.47
CA GLN A 224 3.64 -4.78 3.53
C GLN A 224 4.76 -5.67 4.06
N VAL A 225 5.89 -5.03 4.38
CA VAL A 225 6.98 -5.61 5.17
C VAL A 225 7.41 -4.58 6.20
N ARG A 226 7.38 -4.95 7.49
CA ARG A 226 7.69 -4.09 8.64
C ARG A 226 6.97 -2.74 8.63
N GLY A 227 5.71 -2.76 8.20
CA GLY A 227 4.89 -1.56 8.09
C GLY A 227 5.23 -0.64 6.92
N ARG A 228 6.26 -0.91 6.12
CA ARG A 228 6.47 -0.25 4.82
C ARG A 228 5.53 -0.92 3.81
N ILE A 229 4.41 -0.25 3.53
CA ILE A 229 3.35 -0.74 2.64
C ILE A 229 3.64 -0.26 1.22
N CYS A 230 3.91 -1.17 0.29
CA CYS A 230 3.86 -0.90 -1.14
C CYS A 230 2.40 -0.74 -1.56
N ASP A 231 2.11 0.41 -2.15
CA ASP A 231 0.83 0.80 -2.71
C ASP A 231 0.91 0.86 -4.25
N SER A 232 -0.09 0.31 -4.94
CA SER A 232 -0.16 0.32 -6.42
C SER A 232 -1.43 -0.37 -6.92
N ALA A 233 -2.27 0.39 -7.59
CA ALA A 233 -3.38 -0.07 -8.40
C ALA A 233 -3.15 -0.01 -9.92
N PHE A 234 -3.91 -0.84 -10.64
CA PHE A 234 -4.04 -0.80 -12.10
C PHE A 234 -5.48 -1.12 -12.53
N THR A 235 -5.90 -0.63 -13.70
CA THR A 235 -7.21 -0.95 -14.26
C THR A 235 -7.14 -2.05 -15.30
N MET A 236 -8.17 -2.91 -15.32
CA MET A 236 -8.46 -3.91 -16.36
C MET A 236 -9.82 -3.62 -16.99
N ASN A 237 -9.88 -3.72 -18.32
CA ASN A 237 -11.08 -3.86 -19.12
C ASN A 237 -10.90 -5.06 -20.07
N PHE A 238 -11.99 -5.68 -20.51
CA PHE A 238 -11.94 -6.83 -21.42
C PHE A 238 -12.45 -6.49 -22.83
N GLU A 239 -13.26 -5.44 -22.94
CA GLU A 239 -13.73 -4.85 -24.21
C GLU A 239 -13.06 -3.49 -24.49
N PRO A 240 -12.79 -3.13 -25.76
CA PRO A 240 -11.93 -2.00 -26.11
C PRO A 240 -12.51 -0.61 -25.83
N THR A 241 -13.80 -0.50 -25.51
CA THR A 241 -14.58 0.75 -25.37
C THR A 241 -14.02 1.77 -24.37
N TYR A 242 -13.14 1.34 -23.47
CA TYR A 242 -12.54 2.20 -22.43
C TYR A 242 -11.00 2.19 -22.45
N ASN A 243 -10.37 1.75 -23.54
CA ASN A 243 -8.91 1.77 -23.69
C ASN A 243 -8.34 3.19 -23.56
N GLU A 244 -9.03 4.17 -24.12
CA GLU A 244 -8.68 5.59 -24.05
C GLU A 244 -8.77 6.14 -22.62
N LEU A 245 -9.76 5.67 -21.82
CA LEU A 245 -9.87 6.01 -20.40
C LEU A 245 -8.68 5.48 -19.59
N LEU A 246 -8.31 4.21 -19.81
CA LEU A 246 -7.14 3.63 -19.16
C LEU A 246 -5.83 4.32 -19.61
N THR A 247 -5.76 4.74 -20.87
CA THR A 247 -4.61 5.46 -21.42
C THR A 247 -4.47 6.85 -20.79
N ALA A 248 -5.57 7.60 -20.67
CA ALA A 248 -5.61 8.90 -20.01
C ALA A 248 -5.13 8.82 -18.56
N VAL A 249 -5.66 7.87 -17.78
CA VAL A 249 -5.29 7.71 -16.37
C VAL A 249 -3.85 7.22 -16.21
N LYS A 250 -3.38 6.26 -17.03
CA LYS A 250 -1.97 5.86 -17.00
C LYS A 250 -1.04 7.02 -17.39
N ALA A 251 -1.44 7.89 -18.32
CA ALA A 251 -0.67 9.08 -18.67
C ALA A 251 -0.64 10.11 -17.53
N ALA A 252 -1.79 10.40 -16.92
CA ALA A 252 -1.92 11.34 -15.81
C ALA A 252 -1.12 10.90 -14.57
N THR A 253 -1.22 9.62 -14.18
CA THR A 253 -0.39 9.03 -13.12
C THR A 253 1.10 9.14 -13.44
N ASN A 254 1.51 8.85 -14.68
CA ASN A 254 2.92 8.99 -15.07
C ASN A 254 3.39 10.46 -15.13
N THR A 255 2.51 11.42 -15.43
CA THR A 255 2.81 12.84 -15.20
C THR A 255 3.03 13.11 -13.72
N GLY A 256 2.12 12.68 -12.83
CA GLY A 256 2.27 12.84 -11.38
C GLY A 256 3.60 12.27 -10.86
N VAL A 257 3.89 11.01 -11.19
CA VAL A 257 5.16 10.34 -10.84
C VAL A 257 6.37 11.09 -11.40
N ARG A 258 6.28 11.64 -12.61
CA ARG A 258 7.35 12.43 -13.26
C ARG A 258 7.60 13.76 -12.54
N VAL A 259 6.56 14.52 -12.19
CA VAL A 259 6.70 15.85 -11.57
C VAL A 259 6.88 15.83 -10.04
N ALA A 260 6.50 14.75 -9.37
CA ALA A 260 6.79 14.53 -7.95
C ALA A 260 8.29 14.46 -7.67
N GLY A 261 8.73 14.94 -6.51
CA GLY A 261 10.13 14.97 -6.10
C GLY A 261 10.36 15.92 -4.93
N ILE A 262 11.56 15.89 -4.32
CA ILE A 262 11.90 16.80 -3.22
C ILE A 262 11.69 18.25 -3.67
N ASP A 263 11.14 19.08 -2.79
CA ASP A 263 10.75 20.48 -3.00
C ASP A 263 9.59 20.73 -3.99
N ALA A 264 9.05 19.70 -4.68
CA ALA A 264 7.87 19.85 -5.54
C ALA A 264 6.60 20.13 -4.72
N ARG A 265 5.73 21.02 -5.22
CA ARG A 265 4.50 21.42 -4.51
C ARG A 265 3.30 20.54 -4.86
N LEU A 266 2.50 20.19 -3.86
CA LEU A 266 1.36 19.29 -4.04
C LEU A 266 0.30 19.86 -4.99
N GLY A 267 -0.01 21.17 -4.92
CA GLY A 267 -0.94 21.81 -5.85
C GLY A 267 -0.44 21.90 -7.31
N GLU A 268 0.88 22.03 -7.52
CA GLU A 268 1.50 22.03 -8.86
C GLU A 268 1.50 20.63 -9.48
N ILE A 269 1.74 19.59 -8.66
CA ILE A 269 1.62 18.19 -9.06
C ILE A 269 0.18 17.89 -9.52
N GLY A 270 -0.82 18.32 -8.75
CA GLY A 270 -2.22 18.15 -9.09
C GLY A 270 -2.67 18.91 -10.33
N ALA A 271 -2.13 20.10 -10.57
CA ALA A 271 -2.39 20.85 -11.81
C ALA A 271 -1.85 20.11 -13.04
N ALA A 272 -0.61 19.60 -12.99
CA ALA A 272 -0.01 18.85 -14.10
C ALA A 272 -0.72 17.50 -14.35
N ILE A 273 -1.18 16.83 -13.29
CA ILE A 273 -2.02 15.63 -13.39
C ILE A 273 -3.33 15.97 -14.12
N GLN A 274 -4.01 17.05 -13.73
CA GLN A 274 -5.28 17.45 -14.34
C GLN A 274 -5.13 17.85 -15.81
N GLU A 275 -4.11 18.65 -16.15
CA GLU A 275 -3.78 19.01 -17.53
C GLU A 275 -3.56 17.77 -18.40
N THR A 276 -2.88 16.75 -17.87
CA THR A 276 -2.66 15.47 -18.57
C THR A 276 -3.92 14.61 -18.63
N MET A 277 -4.79 14.66 -17.62
CA MET A 277 -6.02 13.86 -17.57
C MET A 277 -7.09 14.42 -18.53
N GLU A 278 -7.33 15.72 -18.47
CA GLU A 278 -8.43 16.41 -19.16
C GLU A 278 -8.08 16.76 -20.63
N SER A 279 -6.87 16.43 -21.09
CA SER A 279 -6.49 16.44 -22.51
C SER A 279 -6.99 15.21 -23.29
N TYR A 280 -7.68 14.26 -22.65
CA TYR A 280 -8.19 13.03 -23.26
C TYR A 280 -9.72 12.98 -23.31
N GLU A 281 -10.24 12.29 -24.32
CA GLU A 281 -11.66 11.98 -24.48
C GLU A 281 -11.86 10.48 -24.80
N VAL A 282 -13.08 9.99 -24.55
CA VAL A 282 -13.49 8.59 -24.72
C VAL A 282 -14.78 8.54 -25.54
N VAL A 283 -14.81 7.70 -26.57
CA VAL A 283 -15.97 7.56 -27.46
C VAL A 283 -16.75 6.28 -27.12
N VAL A 284 -17.98 6.45 -26.64
CA VAL A 284 -18.88 5.33 -26.29
C VAL A 284 -20.11 5.38 -27.20
N GLY A 285 -20.11 4.52 -28.23
CA GLY A 285 -21.14 4.52 -29.27
C GLY A 285 -21.07 5.78 -30.12
N THR A 286 -22.08 6.64 -30.02
CA THR A 286 -22.13 7.95 -30.72
C THR A 286 -21.78 9.14 -29.83
N ASN A 287 -21.38 8.91 -28.57
CA ASN A 287 -21.18 9.95 -27.57
C ASN A 287 -19.71 10.05 -27.18
N THR A 288 -19.16 11.27 -27.17
CA THR A 288 -17.81 11.56 -26.70
C THR A 288 -17.86 12.16 -25.30
N TYR A 289 -16.99 11.67 -24.40
CA TYR A 289 -16.88 12.12 -23.01
C TYR A 289 -15.45 12.60 -22.74
N PRO A 290 -15.23 13.85 -22.28
CA PRO A 290 -13.92 14.24 -21.76
C PRO A 290 -13.64 13.45 -20.48
N VAL A 291 -12.41 12.96 -20.33
CA VAL A 291 -11.96 12.33 -19.08
C VAL A 291 -11.77 13.41 -18.02
N LYS A 292 -12.30 13.20 -16.82
CA LYS A 292 -12.19 14.15 -15.70
C LYS A 292 -11.43 13.53 -14.55
N SER A 293 -10.53 14.27 -13.93
CA SER A 293 -9.99 13.90 -12.62
C SER A 293 -11.12 13.80 -11.59
N ILE A 294 -11.08 12.79 -10.71
CA ILE A 294 -12.02 12.71 -9.58
C ILE A 294 -11.58 13.69 -8.49
N ALA A 295 -12.17 14.89 -8.50
CA ALA A 295 -11.82 16.08 -7.72
C ALA A 295 -11.99 15.97 -6.18
N ASN A 296 -12.17 14.77 -5.64
CA ASN A 296 -12.16 14.46 -4.20
C ASN A 296 -11.52 13.09 -3.89
N LEU A 297 -10.67 12.58 -4.79
CA LEU A 297 -9.68 11.56 -4.51
C LEU A 297 -8.28 12.19 -4.65
N SER A 298 -7.26 11.53 -4.09
CA SER A 298 -5.89 12.05 -4.03
C SER A 298 -4.94 10.95 -3.61
N GLY A 299 -3.75 10.87 -4.22
CA GLY A 299 -2.64 10.12 -3.63
C GLY A 299 -2.23 10.68 -2.26
N HIS A 300 -1.26 10.06 -1.61
CA HIS A 300 -0.91 10.40 -0.23
C HIS A 300 0.52 10.03 0.12
N SER A 301 1.10 10.72 1.10
CA SER A 301 2.25 10.18 1.83
C SER A 301 1.84 8.90 2.54
N ILE A 302 2.71 7.90 2.63
CA ILE A 302 2.52 6.66 3.39
C ILE A 302 3.56 6.64 4.52
N ILE A 303 3.19 6.16 5.71
CA ILE A 303 4.09 6.08 6.88
C ILE A 303 4.07 4.68 7.51
N PRO A 304 5.07 4.27 8.31
CA PRO A 304 5.13 2.93 8.87
C PRO A 304 3.84 2.51 9.59
N TYR A 305 3.24 1.41 9.13
CA TYR A 305 1.97 0.83 9.59
C TYR A 305 0.71 1.70 9.38
N SER A 306 0.71 2.66 8.44
CA SER A 306 -0.50 3.41 8.08
C SER A 306 -0.45 3.92 6.64
N ILE A 307 -1.46 3.53 5.86
CA ILE A 307 -1.51 3.79 4.42
C ILE A 307 -1.60 5.29 4.12
N HIS A 308 -2.47 6.00 4.85
CA HIS A 308 -2.53 7.45 4.84
C HIS A 308 -1.59 8.04 5.91
N GLY A 309 -0.67 8.91 5.47
CA GLY A 309 0.26 9.66 6.31
C GLY A 309 -0.23 11.06 6.67
N HIS A 310 0.53 12.10 6.31
CA HIS A 310 0.29 13.50 6.69
C HIS A 310 0.01 14.44 5.52
N LYS A 311 0.31 14.02 4.28
CA LYS A 311 0.15 14.82 3.06
C LYS A 311 -0.77 14.10 2.06
N SER A 312 -1.59 14.87 1.35
CA SER A 312 -2.46 14.43 0.26
C SER A 312 -1.96 15.05 -1.05
N VAL A 313 -1.79 14.23 -2.08
CA VAL A 313 -1.33 14.61 -3.42
C VAL A 313 -2.58 14.80 -4.29
N PRO A 314 -3.06 16.04 -4.50
CA PRO A 314 -4.28 16.28 -5.26
C PRO A 314 -4.10 15.86 -6.72
N ILE A 315 -5.20 15.49 -7.37
CA ILE A 315 -5.23 15.15 -8.82
C ILE A 315 -5.96 16.22 -9.66
N ILE A 316 -6.16 17.38 -9.05
CA ILE A 316 -6.68 18.62 -9.63
C ILE A 316 -5.77 19.79 -9.25
N ALA A 317 -5.82 20.89 -9.99
CA ALA A 317 -5.15 22.12 -9.62
C ALA A 317 -5.68 22.65 -8.27
N THR A 318 -4.78 22.94 -7.33
CA THR A 318 -5.11 23.57 -6.04
C THR A 318 -4.06 24.63 -5.69
N GLU A 319 -4.39 25.49 -4.73
CA GLU A 319 -3.44 26.49 -4.20
C GLU A 319 -2.42 25.89 -3.21
N ASP A 320 -2.42 24.56 -2.98
CA ASP A 320 -1.60 23.94 -1.93
C ASP A 320 -0.09 24.10 -2.18
N GLN A 321 0.53 24.91 -1.31
CA GLN A 321 1.95 25.24 -1.33
C GLN A 321 2.83 24.23 -0.58
N THR A 322 2.22 23.24 0.09
CA THR A 322 2.93 22.15 0.79
C THR A 322 3.88 21.45 -0.17
N LYS A 323 5.07 21.10 0.33
CA LYS A 323 6.13 20.44 -0.43
C LYS A 323 6.26 18.97 -0.09
N MET A 324 6.74 18.19 -1.04
CA MET A 324 7.35 16.88 -0.78
C MET A 324 8.78 17.07 -0.23
N GLU A 325 9.16 16.23 0.74
CA GLU A 325 10.42 16.35 1.49
C GLU A 325 11.33 15.11 1.30
N GLU A 326 12.60 15.24 1.69
CA GLU A 326 13.59 14.16 1.59
C GLU A 326 13.32 13.04 2.59
N GLY A 327 13.41 11.78 2.15
CA GLY A 327 13.05 10.60 2.93
C GLY A 327 11.55 10.26 2.92
N GLU A 328 10.69 11.14 2.40
CA GLU A 328 9.26 10.85 2.27
C GLU A 328 8.96 9.79 1.21
N TYR A 329 7.76 9.23 1.33
CA TYR A 329 7.33 8.00 0.69
C TYR A 329 5.84 8.15 0.35
N PHE A 330 5.46 7.96 -0.91
CA PHE A 330 4.15 8.40 -1.43
C PHE A 330 3.48 7.38 -2.35
N ALA A 331 2.17 7.19 -2.17
CA ALA A 331 1.24 6.75 -3.21
C ALA A 331 1.01 7.91 -4.20
N ILE A 332 1.33 7.70 -5.48
CA ILE A 332 0.96 8.59 -6.57
C ILE A 332 -0.08 7.88 -7.43
N GLU A 333 -1.33 7.96 -7.01
CA GLU A 333 -2.50 7.47 -7.76
C GLU A 333 -3.22 8.61 -8.48
N THR A 334 -3.89 8.28 -9.59
CA THR A 334 -4.87 9.17 -10.21
C THR A 334 -6.11 8.40 -10.63
N PHE A 335 -7.27 9.08 -10.61
CA PHE A 335 -8.55 8.53 -11.02
C PHE A 335 -9.19 9.38 -12.11
N GLY A 336 -9.46 8.78 -13.25
CA GLY A 336 -10.23 9.38 -14.34
C GLY A 336 -11.66 8.86 -14.37
N SER A 337 -12.62 9.73 -14.67
CA SER A 337 -14.05 9.42 -14.74
C SER A 337 -14.69 9.98 -16.02
N THR A 338 -15.59 9.22 -16.64
CA THR A 338 -16.52 9.73 -17.68
C THR A 338 -17.76 10.41 -17.07
N GLY A 339 -17.92 10.36 -15.74
CA GLY A 339 -19.07 10.83 -14.98
C GLY A 339 -18.99 12.30 -14.60
N ARG A 340 -19.21 12.62 -13.32
CA ARG A 340 -19.18 14.00 -12.81
C ARG A 340 -17.77 14.44 -12.42
N GLY A 341 -16.82 13.52 -12.26
CA GLY A 341 -15.49 13.82 -11.71
C GLY A 341 -15.52 14.01 -10.19
N ARG A 342 -16.42 13.33 -9.49
CA ARG A 342 -16.55 13.40 -8.02
C ARG A 342 -17.27 12.19 -7.45
N VAL A 343 -16.69 11.55 -6.45
CA VAL A 343 -17.25 10.37 -5.77
C VAL A 343 -18.05 10.75 -4.53
N VAL A 344 -19.00 9.88 -4.18
CA VAL A 344 -19.73 9.84 -2.89
C VAL A 344 -19.69 8.42 -2.32
N GLU A 345 -19.85 8.31 -1.01
CA GLU A 345 -19.92 7.02 -0.30
C GLU A 345 -21.21 6.29 -0.65
N GLN A 346 -21.12 5.03 -1.07
CA GLN A 346 -22.30 4.22 -1.44
C GLN A 346 -22.02 2.72 -1.31
N GLY A 347 -23.04 1.94 -0.93
CA GLY A 347 -22.97 0.48 -0.83
C GLY A 347 -22.72 -0.01 0.59
N GLU A 348 -22.32 -1.28 0.73
CA GLU A 348 -21.96 -1.83 2.03
C GLU A 348 -20.46 -1.64 2.31
N CYS A 349 -20.13 -1.05 3.47
CA CYS A 349 -18.75 -0.87 3.87
C CYS A 349 -18.04 -2.21 4.16
N SER A 350 -16.95 -2.47 3.42
CA SER A 350 -16.10 -3.65 3.56
C SER A 350 -14.76 -3.38 4.26
N HIS A 351 -14.22 -2.17 4.16
CA HIS A 351 -12.88 -1.78 4.64
C HIS A 351 -12.94 -1.00 5.96
N TYR A 352 -12.01 -1.29 6.86
CA TYR A 352 -11.91 -0.66 8.19
C TYR A 352 -10.43 -0.54 8.58
N ALA A 353 -10.05 0.49 9.34
CA ALA A 353 -8.73 0.56 9.98
C ALA A 353 -8.84 1.07 11.42
N LYS A 354 -7.83 0.76 12.24
CA LYS A 354 -7.71 1.38 13.56
C LYS A 354 -7.04 2.74 13.43
N ARG A 355 -7.66 3.77 14.00
CA ARG A 355 -7.10 5.12 14.02
C ARG A 355 -5.82 5.17 14.85
N ARG A 356 -4.77 5.82 14.33
CA ARG A 356 -3.51 6.05 15.07
C ARG A 356 -3.74 6.95 16.29
N ASP A 357 -4.70 7.88 16.19
CA ASP A 357 -5.12 8.82 17.23
C ASP A 357 -6.36 8.35 18.00
N ALA A 358 -6.67 7.05 17.97
CA ALA A 358 -7.85 6.46 18.60
C ALA A 358 -7.97 6.88 20.09
N PRO A 359 -9.13 7.41 20.52
CA PRO A 359 -9.32 7.87 21.89
C PRO A 359 -9.32 6.71 22.88
N HIS A 360 -8.79 6.93 24.08
CA HIS A 360 -8.89 5.96 25.17
C HIS A 360 -10.33 5.93 25.72
N VAL A 361 -11.16 5.02 25.18
CA VAL A 361 -12.56 4.87 25.55
C VAL A 361 -12.79 3.58 26.35
N PRO A 362 -13.29 3.65 27.60
CA PRO A 362 -13.67 2.48 28.39
C PRO A 362 -14.87 1.72 27.77
N LEU A 363 -14.58 0.82 26.83
CA LEU A 363 -15.58 -0.04 26.19
C LEU A 363 -16.40 -0.81 27.24
N ARG A 364 -17.73 -0.80 27.08
CA ARG A 364 -18.65 -1.56 27.93
C ARG A 364 -19.05 -2.91 27.32
N LEU A 365 -19.13 -2.99 25.99
CA LEU A 365 -19.54 -4.18 25.25
C LEU A 365 -18.40 -5.21 25.20
N THR A 366 -18.60 -6.40 25.79
CA THR A 366 -17.58 -7.45 25.88
C THR A 366 -17.13 -7.96 24.50
N SER A 367 -18.03 -8.05 23.53
CA SER A 367 -17.66 -8.44 22.15
C SER A 367 -16.81 -7.36 21.45
N ALA A 368 -17.05 -6.07 21.70
CA ALA A 368 -16.17 -4.99 21.21
C ALA A 368 -14.76 -5.07 21.83
N LYS A 369 -14.65 -5.38 23.14
CA LYS A 369 -13.35 -5.66 23.76
C LYS A 369 -12.64 -6.86 23.16
N SER A 370 -13.38 -7.91 22.79
CA SER A 370 -12.76 -9.09 22.19
C SER A 370 -12.29 -8.82 20.77
N LEU A 371 -13.16 -8.24 19.93
CA LEU A 371 -12.85 -7.88 18.56
C LEU A 371 -11.68 -6.89 18.46
N LEU A 372 -11.61 -5.89 19.35
CA LEU A 372 -10.48 -4.95 19.37
C LEU A 372 -9.15 -5.65 19.68
N ARG A 373 -9.13 -6.64 20.58
CA ARG A 373 -7.91 -7.45 20.81
C ARG A 373 -7.54 -8.31 19.60
N THR A 374 -8.52 -8.81 18.85
CA THR A 374 -8.29 -9.51 17.58
C THR A 374 -7.71 -8.57 16.52
N ILE A 375 -8.24 -7.35 16.40
CA ILE A 375 -7.72 -6.32 15.48
C ILE A 375 -6.30 -5.90 15.87
N ASP A 376 -6.08 -5.57 17.15
CA ASP A 376 -4.77 -5.14 17.66
C ASP A 376 -3.69 -6.20 17.48
N LYS A 377 -4.04 -7.49 17.62
CA LYS A 377 -3.11 -8.61 17.43
C LYS A 377 -2.75 -8.88 15.96
N ASN A 378 -3.71 -8.75 15.04
CA ASN A 378 -3.54 -9.25 13.66
C ASN A 378 -3.33 -8.14 12.63
N PHE A 379 -3.77 -6.90 12.90
CA PHE A 379 -3.69 -5.78 11.96
C PHE A 379 -3.03 -4.54 12.57
N GLY A 380 -3.20 -4.30 13.88
CA GLY A 380 -2.70 -3.09 14.52
C GLY A 380 -3.40 -1.85 13.97
N THR A 381 -2.69 -1.04 13.17
CA THR A 381 -3.23 0.10 12.40
C THR A 381 -3.26 -0.12 10.87
N ILE A 382 -2.88 -1.32 10.41
CA ILE A 382 -3.02 -1.73 9.01
C ILE A 382 -4.53 -1.89 8.69
N PRO A 383 -5.03 -1.39 7.54
CA PRO A 383 -6.42 -1.62 7.12
C PRO A 383 -6.75 -3.10 6.93
N PHE A 384 -7.98 -3.49 7.26
CA PHE A 384 -8.51 -4.85 7.14
C PHE A 384 -9.95 -4.82 6.59
N CYS A 385 -10.46 -5.98 6.18
CA CYS A 385 -11.86 -6.12 5.75
C CYS A 385 -12.59 -7.23 6.51
N ARG A 386 -13.91 -7.29 6.34
CA ARG A 386 -14.77 -8.29 6.99
C ARG A 386 -14.31 -9.74 6.71
N ARG A 387 -13.92 -10.04 5.47
CA ARG A 387 -13.35 -11.36 5.09
C ARG A 387 -12.12 -11.76 5.91
N TYR A 388 -11.35 -10.80 6.45
CA TYR A 388 -10.16 -11.10 7.26
C TYR A 388 -10.55 -11.43 8.70
N LEU A 389 -11.63 -10.83 9.22
CA LEU A 389 -12.25 -11.28 10.47
C LEU A 389 -12.85 -12.67 10.31
N ASP A 390 -13.55 -12.94 9.20
CA ASP A 390 -14.10 -14.26 8.89
C ASP A 390 -12.99 -15.34 8.81
N ARG A 391 -11.85 -15.03 8.15
CA ARG A 391 -10.67 -15.92 8.09
C ARG A 391 -10.05 -16.21 9.47
N LEU A 392 -10.14 -15.26 10.41
CA LEU A 392 -9.68 -15.43 11.79
C LEU A 392 -10.68 -16.20 12.68
N GLY A 393 -11.86 -16.57 12.15
CA GLY A 393 -12.91 -17.27 12.88
C GLY A 393 -13.80 -16.38 13.74
N GLU A 394 -13.69 -15.06 13.62
CA GLU A 394 -14.65 -14.13 14.24
C GLU A 394 -16.03 -14.32 13.59
N SER A 395 -17.09 -14.26 14.38
CA SER A 395 -18.46 -14.37 13.86
C SER A 395 -19.45 -13.49 14.63
N LYS A 396 -20.53 -13.06 13.95
CA LYS A 396 -21.55 -12.14 14.51
C LYS A 396 -20.97 -10.80 15.01
N TYR A 397 -19.78 -10.43 14.53
CA TYR A 397 -18.98 -9.30 15.02
C TYR A 397 -19.52 -7.92 14.60
N LEU A 398 -20.46 -7.81 13.67
CA LEU A 398 -20.91 -6.52 13.12
C LEU A 398 -21.39 -5.52 14.19
N LEU A 399 -22.08 -5.98 15.24
CA LEU A 399 -22.48 -5.11 16.36
C LEU A 399 -21.27 -4.57 17.15
N ALA A 400 -20.22 -5.39 17.30
CA ALA A 400 -18.96 -5.00 17.94
C ALA A 400 -18.13 -4.06 17.05
N LEU A 401 -18.06 -4.36 15.74
CA LEU A 401 -17.36 -3.54 14.74
C LEU A 401 -17.97 -2.14 14.66
N ASN A 402 -19.29 -2.07 14.48
CA ASN A 402 -20.03 -0.81 14.48
C ASN A 402 -19.92 -0.08 15.83
N ASN A 403 -19.81 -0.78 16.96
CA ASN A 403 -19.56 -0.13 18.25
C ASN A 403 -18.17 0.52 18.30
N LEU A 404 -17.12 -0.14 17.80
CA LEU A 404 -15.76 0.42 17.78
C LEU A 404 -15.63 1.65 16.85
N VAL A 405 -16.30 1.63 15.70
CA VAL A 405 -16.45 2.80 14.80
C VAL A 405 -17.19 3.94 15.52
N ASN A 406 -18.34 3.67 16.14
CA ASN A 406 -19.11 4.66 16.91
C ASN A 406 -18.40 5.17 18.18
N GLN A 407 -17.24 4.62 18.58
CA GLN A 407 -16.39 5.17 19.65
C GLN A 407 -15.14 5.87 19.09
N GLY A 408 -14.99 5.99 17.77
CA GLY A 408 -13.84 6.62 17.10
C GLY A 408 -12.54 5.83 17.21
N ILE A 409 -12.59 4.55 17.60
CA ILE A 409 -11.41 3.68 17.72
C ILE A 409 -11.04 3.12 16.34
N LEU A 410 -12.05 2.77 15.55
CA LEU A 410 -11.91 2.43 14.14
C LEU A 410 -12.47 3.57 13.28
N GLU A 411 -12.01 3.60 12.04
CA GLU A 411 -12.61 4.34 10.94
C GLU A 411 -13.04 3.33 9.87
N ASP A 412 -14.20 3.56 9.26
CA ASP A 412 -14.77 2.72 8.22
C ASP A 412 -14.71 3.44 6.87
N TYR A 413 -14.28 2.71 5.83
CA TYR A 413 -14.03 3.25 4.50
C TYR A 413 -15.01 2.63 3.51
N PRO A 414 -16.22 3.21 3.34
CA PRO A 414 -17.19 2.71 2.40
C PRO A 414 -16.73 2.87 0.94
N PRO A 415 -17.26 2.07 0.01
CA PRO A 415 -16.97 2.20 -1.42
C PRO A 415 -17.33 3.58 -1.98
N LEU A 416 -16.52 4.09 -2.91
CA LEU A 416 -16.59 5.46 -3.41
C LEU A 416 -17.06 5.49 -4.87
N TYR A 417 -18.26 6.01 -5.12
CA TYR A 417 -18.98 5.97 -6.41
C TYR A 417 -19.17 7.36 -7.06
N ASP A 418 -18.85 7.51 -8.35
CA ASP A 418 -19.38 8.59 -9.20
C ASP A 418 -20.80 8.22 -9.67
N VAL A 419 -21.41 9.00 -10.57
CA VAL A 419 -22.78 8.78 -11.08
C VAL A 419 -22.95 7.39 -11.70
N ALA A 420 -24.09 6.75 -11.42
CA ALA A 420 -24.43 5.46 -12.01
C ALA A 420 -24.40 5.53 -13.54
N GLY A 421 -23.76 4.54 -14.18
CA GLY A 421 -23.54 4.49 -15.63
C GLY A 421 -22.24 5.13 -16.11
N SER A 422 -21.51 5.88 -15.27
CA SER A 422 -20.14 6.28 -15.61
C SER A 422 -19.16 5.10 -15.47
N GLN A 423 -18.00 5.26 -16.09
CA GLN A 423 -16.82 4.42 -15.84
C GLN A 423 -15.76 5.25 -15.12
N THR A 424 -14.99 4.59 -14.27
CA THR A 424 -13.80 5.14 -13.62
C THR A 424 -12.62 4.20 -13.80
N ALA A 425 -11.41 4.74 -13.97
CA ALA A 425 -10.15 4.01 -14.02
C ALA A 425 -9.15 4.61 -13.02
N GLN A 426 -8.28 3.78 -12.47
CA GLN A 426 -7.17 4.10 -11.54
C GLN A 426 -5.86 3.53 -12.09
N PHE A 427 -4.77 4.28 -11.95
CA PHE A 427 -3.41 3.76 -12.04
C PHE A 427 -2.56 4.45 -10.97
N GLU A 428 -1.59 3.73 -10.42
CA GLU A 428 -0.82 4.24 -9.30
C GLU A 428 0.59 3.66 -9.25
N HIS A 429 1.56 4.48 -8.84
CA HIS A 429 2.80 3.98 -8.26
C HIS A 429 3.13 4.58 -6.90
N THR A 430 3.57 3.70 -6.02
CA THR A 430 4.51 4.06 -4.95
C THR A 430 5.77 4.72 -5.52
N ILE A 431 6.18 5.85 -4.92
CA ILE A 431 7.53 6.42 -5.03
C ILE A 431 8.20 6.59 -3.66
N LEU A 432 9.53 6.51 -3.64
CA LEU A 432 10.39 6.84 -2.50
C LEU A 432 11.32 8.00 -2.86
N LEU A 433 11.36 9.05 -2.03
CA LEU A 433 12.16 10.25 -2.25
C LEU A 433 13.51 10.14 -1.52
N ARG A 434 14.41 9.31 -2.04
CA ARG A 434 15.75 9.08 -1.47
C ARG A 434 16.59 10.36 -1.54
N PRO A 435 17.63 10.53 -0.68
CA PRO A 435 18.51 11.70 -0.72
C PRO A 435 19.21 11.91 -2.08
N THR A 436 19.54 10.81 -2.78
CA THR A 436 20.28 10.83 -4.04
C THR A 436 19.41 10.81 -5.30
N CYS A 437 18.20 10.22 -5.24
CA CYS A 437 17.31 10.03 -6.40
C CYS A 437 15.85 9.77 -5.97
N LYS A 438 14.93 9.76 -6.94
CA LYS A 438 13.56 9.25 -6.78
C LYS A 438 13.53 7.79 -7.24
N GLU A 439 12.94 6.89 -6.46
CA GLU A 439 12.74 5.48 -6.84
C GLU A 439 11.25 5.17 -6.96
N VAL A 440 10.79 4.85 -8.17
CA VAL A 440 9.43 4.35 -8.43
C VAL A 440 9.42 2.85 -8.13
N VAL A 441 9.42 2.52 -6.84
CA VAL A 441 9.73 1.17 -6.34
C VAL A 441 8.76 0.10 -6.85
N SER A 442 7.50 0.46 -7.10
CA SER A 442 6.46 -0.43 -7.64
C SER A 442 6.40 -0.48 -9.17
N ARG A 443 7.26 0.24 -9.91
CA ARG A 443 7.32 0.14 -11.38
C ARG A 443 7.55 -1.31 -11.82
N GLY A 444 6.93 -1.72 -12.92
CA GLY A 444 7.18 -3.02 -13.56
C GLY A 444 7.34 -2.90 -15.07
N THR A 445 7.26 -4.04 -15.75
CA THR A 445 7.25 -4.12 -17.23
C THR A 445 5.84 -3.98 -17.82
N ASP A 446 4.82 -3.80 -16.97
CA ASP A 446 3.39 -3.84 -17.25
C ASP A 446 2.72 -2.44 -17.13
N TYR A 447 3.16 -1.66 -16.14
CA TYR A 447 2.91 -0.23 -16.01
C TYR A 447 4.00 0.44 -15.16
#